data_AF-A0AA37STB9-F1
#
_entry.id   AF-A0AA37STB9-F1
#
_cell.length_a   1.000
_cell.length_b   1.000
_cell.length_c   1.000
_cell.angle_alpha   90.00
_cell.angle_beta   90.00
_cell.angle_gamma   90.00
#
_symmetry.space_group_name_H-M   'P 1'
#
loop_
_entity.id
_entity.type
_entity.pdbx_description
1 polymer ?
#
loop_
_entity_poly.entity_id
_entity_poly.type
_entity_poly.pdbx_seq_one_letter_code
_entity_poly.pdbx_strand_id
1 'polypeptide(L)'
;MKIILILSAFFIVGQCFAQDPVSDEQSFEERYARNIKKSRINGVYIPKNLDEAMMEVEALSTEEALAKFKSGEEEIVAKRLHFGLGRWIIYNWNLYEGSRFSHYLKELGINHPDDQAKFVIVSLHRKLNNLPLEIDQQISEFQKAREKERLDKIKVIKEEKRIRQNEVP
;
A
#
# COMPACT_ATOMS: atom_id res chain seq x y z
N MET A 1 -25.94 -50.26 -20.33
CA MET A 1 -25.60 -49.56 -19.05
C MET A 1 -24.15 -49.88 -18.76
N LYS A 2 -23.20 -48.95 -18.57
CA LYS A 2 -23.24 -47.71 -17.78
C LYS A 2 -22.33 -46.66 -18.44
N ILE A 3 -22.83 -45.43 -18.53
CA ILE A 3 -22.09 -44.22 -18.88
C ILE A 3 -21.29 -43.83 -17.64
N ILE A 4 -19.96 -43.68 -17.76
CA ILE A 4 -19.13 -43.11 -16.70
C ILE A 4 -18.97 -41.61 -17.03
N LEU A 5 -19.74 -40.78 -16.33
CA LEU A 5 -19.61 -39.33 -16.27
C LEU A 5 -18.39 -38.98 -15.42
N ILE A 6 -17.33 -38.47 -16.05
CA ILE A 6 -16.21 -37.83 -15.35
C ILE A 6 -16.56 -36.35 -15.23
N LEU A 7 -17.11 -35.97 -14.07
CA LEU A 7 -17.26 -34.58 -13.65
C LEU A 7 -15.89 -34.07 -13.17
N SER A 8 -15.16 -33.43 -14.07
CA SER A 8 -13.96 -32.68 -13.72
C SER A 8 -14.36 -31.39 -12.99
N ALA A 9 -14.30 -31.42 -11.66
CA ALA A 9 -14.41 -30.22 -10.85
C ALA A 9 -13.14 -29.38 -11.03
N PHE A 10 -13.24 -28.31 -11.82
CA PHE A 10 -12.19 -27.30 -11.98
C PHE A 10 -12.18 -26.45 -10.71
N PHE A 11 -11.40 -26.85 -9.70
CA PHE A 11 -11.14 -26.07 -8.51
C PHE A 11 -10.11 -24.99 -8.88
N ILE A 12 -10.56 -23.82 -9.33
CA ILE A 12 -9.71 -22.65 -9.50
C ILE A 12 -9.38 -22.15 -8.09
N VAL A 13 -8.31 -22.69 -7.51
CA VAL A 13 -7.63 -22.03 -6.39
C VAL A 13 -7.03 -20.76 -6.96
N GLY A 14 -7.71 -19.63 -6.74
CA GLY A 14 -7.11 -18.32 -6.93
C GLY A 14 -5.92 -18.20 -5.99
N GLN A 15 -4.71 -18.39 -6.52
CA GLN A 15 -3.50 -18.11 -5.77
C GLN A 15 -3.40 -16.59 -5.61
N CYS A 16 -3.81 -16.10 -4.45
CA CYS A 16 -3.28 -14.85 -3.93
C CYS A 16 -1.77 -15.08 -3.78
N PHE A 17 -0.97 -14.65 -4.75
CA PHE A 17 0.48 -14.56 -4.58
C PHE A 17 0.74 -13.52 -3.48
N ALA A 18 0.88 -14.00 -2.24
CA ALA A 18 1.55 -13.24 -1.20
C ALA A 18 3.02 -13.09 -1.63
N GLN A 19 3.59 -11.90 -1.44
CA GLN A 19 5.02 -11.69 -1.70
C GLN A 19 5.82 -12.57 -0.73
N ASP A 20 6.71 -13.41 -1.26
CA ASP A 20 7.58 -14.27 -0.45
C ASP A 20 8.48 -13.41 0.44
N PRO A 21 8.54 -13.66 1.76
CA PRO A 21 9.42 -12.91 2.64
C PRO A 21 10.88 -13.14 2.24
N VAL A 22 11.58 -12.05 1.94
CA VAL A 22 12.99 -12.06 1.53
C VAL A 22 13.87 -12.50 2.70
N SER A 23 14.60 -13.60 2.55
CA SER A 23 15.42 -14.20 3.62
C SER A 23 16.84 -13.62 3.71
N ASP A 24 17.23 -12.73 2.78
CA ASP A 24 18.58 -12.16 2.68
C ASP A 24 18.53 -10.68 2.26
N GLU A 25 19.10 -9.79 3.08
CA GLU A 25 19.14 -8.34 2.88
C GLU A 25 19.86 -7.96 1.56
N GLN A 26 20.93 -8.69 1.22
CA GLN A 26 21.66 -8.45 -0.03
C GLN A 26 20.75 -8.71 -1.24
N SER A 27 19.96 -9.79 -1.20
CA SER A 27 19.00 -10.10 -2.25
C SER A 27 17.86 -9.07 -2.35
N PHE A 28 17.47 -8.44 -1.24
CA PHE A 28 16.49 -7.35 -1.24
C PHE A 28 17.05 -6.10 -1.93
N GLU A 29 18.24 -5.66 -1.57
CA GLU A 29 18.87 -4.46 -2.13
C GLU A 29 19.12 -4.62 -3.64
N GLU A 30 19.55 -5.79 -4.10
CA GLU A 30 19.72 -6.08 -5.52
C GLU A 30 18.38 -6.04 -6.30
N ARG A 31 17.29 -6.52 -5.68
CA ARG A 31 15.94 -6.44 -6.26
C ARG A 31 15.44 -5.00 -6.29
N TYR A 32 15.62 -4.27 -5.19
CA TYR A 32 15.26 -2.86 -5.06
C TYR A 32 15.97 -2.02 -6.13
N ALA A 33 17.31 -2.08 -6.19
CA ALA A 33 18.14 -1.33 -7.13
C ALA A 33 17.79 -1.62 -8.61
N ARG A 34 17.33 -2.85 -8.89
CA ARG A 34 16.84 -3.24 -10.22
C ARG A 34 15.45 -2.67 -10.51
N ASN A 35 14.55 -2.71 -9.54
CA ASN A 35 13.15 -2.32 -9.72
C ASN A 35 12.97 -0.79 -9.83
N ILE A 36 13.78 0.01 -9.12
CA ILE A 36 13.72 1.48 -9.22
C ILE A 36 14.07 2.02 -10.62
N LYS A 37 14.69 1.21 -11.47
CA LYS A 37 15.05 1.59 -12.85
C LYS A 37 13.98 1.20 -13.88
N LYS A 38 12.98 0.41 -13.48
CA LYS A 38 11.97 -0.13 -14.40
C LYS A 38 10.78 0.82 -14.51
N SER A 39 10.32 1.06 -15.74
CA SER A 39 9.02 1.72 -15.99
C SER A 39 7.82 0.79 -15.81
N ARG A 40 8.05 -0.53 -15.91
CA ARG A 40 7.04 -1.57 -15.77
C ARG A 40 7.54 -2.74 -14.93
N ILE A 41 6.69 -3.25 -14.04
CA ILE A 41 6.95 -4.46 -13.25
C ILE A 41 5.75 -5.38 -13.47
N ASN A 42 6.00 -6.64 -13.85
CA ASN A 42 4.95 -7.64 -14.12
C ASN A 42 3.84 -7.16 -15.09
N GLY A 43 4.20 -6.38 -16.10
CA GLY A 43 3.22 -5.85 -17.06
C GLY A 43 2.38 -4.68 -16.53
N VAL A 44 2.65 -4.16 -15.34
CA VAL A 44 2.01 -2.97 -14.76
C VAL A 44 2.93 -1.76 -14.94
N TYR A 45 2.39 -0.63 -15.37
CA TYR A 45 3.11 0.65 -15.39
C TYR A 45 3.32 1.17 -13.97
N ILE A 46 4.53 1.60 -13.66
CA ILE A 46 4.87 2.15 -12.34
C ILE A 46 4.91 3.68 -12.48
N PRO A 47 4.15 4.48 -11.74
CA PRO A 47 4.22 5.94 -11.83
C PRO A 47 5.62 6.49 -11.49
N LYS A 48 6.06 7.59 -12.12
CA LYS A 48 7.34 8.22 -11.73
C LYS A 48 7.21 9.23 -10.58
N ASN A 49 6.00 9.75 -10.35
CA ASN A 49 5.69 10.79 -9.37
C ASN A 49 4.20 10.74 -8.99
N LEU A 50 3.78 11.64 -8.09
CA LEU A 50 2.41 11.69 -7.58
C LEU A 50 1.37 12.01 -8.67
N ASP A 51 1.70 12.89 -9.62
CA ASP A 51 0.76 13.27 -10.68
C ASP A 51 0.44 12.09 -11.60
N GLU A 52 1.46 11.35 -12.04
CA GLU A 52 1.25 10.13 -12.82
C GLU A 52 0.49 9.07 -12.00
N ALA A 53 0.75 8.95 -10.69
CA ALA A 53 0.05 8.00 -9.85
C ALA A 53 -1.45 8.29 -9.77
N MET A 54 -1.82 9.57 -9.61
CA MET A 54 -3.22 9.99 -9.64
C MET A 54 -3.85 9.74 -11.01
N MET A 55 -3.15 10.06 -12.10
CA MET A 55 -3.65 9.81 -13.47
C MET A 55 -3.90 8.31 -13.73
N GLU A 56 -3.00 7.43 -13.30
CA GLU A 56 -3.18 5.99 -13.45
C GLU A 56 -4.41 5.47 -12.69
N VAL A 57 -4.62 5.94 -11.44
CA VAL A 57 -5.80 5.55 -10.66
C VAL A 57 -7.08 6.08 -11.28
N GLU A 58 -7.09 7.31 -11.79
CA GLU A 58 -8.22 7.88 -12.52
C GLU A 58 -8.54 7.07 -13.77
N ALA A 59 -7.53 6.72 -14.57
CA ALA A 59 -7.70 5.95 -15.80
C ALA A 59 -8.21 4.52 -15.56
N LEU A 60 -7.92 3.94 -14.39
CA LEU A 60 -8.39 2.62 -13.97
C LEU A 60 -9.80 2.66 -13.35
N SER A 61 -10.35 3.84 -13.10
CA SER A 61 -11.62 4.02 -12.41
C SER A 61 -12.75 4.36 -13.38
N THR A 62 -13.96 3.88 -13.08
CA THR A 62 -15.16 4.32 -13.80
C THR A 62 -15.57 5.72 -13.34
N GLU A 63 -16.27 6.47 -14.20
CA GLU A 63 -16.81 7.79 -13.83
C GLU A 63 -17.70 7.72 -12.58
N GLU A 64 -18.53 6.68 -12.47
CA GLU A 64 -19.39 6.46 -11.29
C GLU A 64 -18.55 6.23 -10.01
N ALA A 65 -17.47 5.46 -10.09
CA ALA A 65 -16.58 5.23 -8.97
C ALA A 65 -15.89 6.53 -8.53
N LEU A 66 -15.40 7.32 -9.49
CA LEU A 66 -14.79 8.63 -9.21
C LEU A 66 -15.79 9.62 -8.62
N ALA A 67 -17.04 9.62 -9.09
CA ALA A 67 -18.10 10.47 -8.54
C ALA A 67 -18.43 10.12 -7.08
N LYS A 68 -18.56 8.81 -6.76
CA LYS A 68 -18.77 8.34 -5.38
C LYS A 68 -17.56 8.62 -4.49
N PHE A 69 -16.36 8.47 -5.03
CA PHE A 69 -15.12 8.75 -4.32
C PHE A 69 -15.02 10.24 -3.97
N LYS A 70 -15.31 11.12 -4.93
CA LYS A 70 -15.30 12.58 -4.78
C LYS A 70 -16.30 13.07 -3.73
N SER A 71 -17.50 12.50 -3.67
CA SER A 71 -18.59 12.96 -2.79
C SER A 71 -18.46 12.54 -1.33
N GLY A 72 -17.60 11.56 -1.02
CA GLY A 72 -17.36 11.12 0.34
C GLY A 72 -16.46 12.06 1.13
N GLU A 73 -16.56 12.03 2.46
CA GLU A 73 -15.64 12.72 3.36
C GLU A 73 -14.22 12.11 3.27
N GLU A 74 -13.20 12.96 3.12
CA GLU A 74 -11.81 12.55 2.84
C GLU A 74 -11.30 11.48 3.82
N GLU A 75 -11.47 11.69 5.13
CA GLU A 75 -10.97 10.76 6.15
C GLU A 75 -11.67 9.40 6.09
N ILE A 76 -12.98 9.39 5.88
CA ILE A 76 -13.79 8.18 5.77
C ILE A 76 -13.40 7.41 4.50
N VAL A 77 -13.26 8.13 3.39
CA VAL A 77 -12.91 7.55 2.09
C VAL A 77 -11.52 6.93 2.12
N ALA A 78 -10.52 7.63 2.67
CA ALA A 78 -9.16 7.13 2.80
C ALA A 78 -9.10 5.85 3.65
N LYS A 79 -9.83 5.80 4.77
CA LYS A 79 -9.92 4.60 5.63
C LYS A 79 -10.60 3.42 4.92
N ARG A 80 -11.71 3.66 4.22
CA ARG A 80 -12.48 2.61 3.55
C ARG A 80 -11.74 2.01 2.35
N LEU A 81 -11.09 2.85 1.55
CA LEU A 81 -10.42 2.40 0.33
C LEU A 81 -9.03 1.80 0.56
N HIS A 82 -8.45 2.01 1.75
CA HIS A 82 -7.17 1.42 2.12
C HIS A 82 -7.13 -0.11 1.90
N PHE A 83 -8.19 -0.83 2.28
CA PHE A 83 -8.22 -2.29 2.14
C PHE A 83 -8.54 -2.79 0.73
N GLY A 84 -9.02 -1.94 -0.17
CA GLY A 84 -9.29 -2.28 -1.57
C GLY A 84 -8.23 -1.66 -2.48
N LEU A 85 -8.47 -0.41 -2.88
CA LEU A 85 -7.56 0.38 -3.73
C LEU A 85 -6.16 0.50 -3.11
N GLY A 86 -6.05 0.69 -1.80
CA GLY A 86 -4.74 0.79 -1.14
C GLY A 86 -3.92 -0.49 -1.29
N ARG A 87 -4.52 -1.67 -1.06
CA ARG A 87 -3.85 -2.96 -1.30
C ARG A 87 -3.49 -3.15 -2.77
N TRP A 88 -4.38 -2.74 -3.68
CA TRP A 88 -4.11 -2.81 -5.11
C TRP A 88 -2.89 -1.97 -5.48
N ILE A 89 -2.80 -0.72 -4.99
CA ILE A 89 -1.65 0.18 -5.17
C ILE A 89 -0.37 -0.47 -4.62
N ILE A 90 -0.41 -0.97 -3.38
CA ILE A 90 0.74 -1.60 -2.73
C ILE A 90 1.30 -2.76 -3.57
N TYR A 91 0.42 -3.64 -4.01
CA TYR A 91 0.78 -4.84 -4.75
C TYR A 91 1.24 -4.51 -6.18
N ASN A 92 0.43 -3.78 -6.94
CA ASN A 92 0.67 -3.55 -8.37
C ASN A 92 1.81 -2.55 -8.62
N TRP A 93 2.04 -1.62 -7.70
CA TRP A 93 3.19 -0.70 -7.78
C TRP A 93 4.39 -1.16 -6.96
N ASN A 94 4.36 -2.41 -6.47
CA ASN A 94 5.49 -3.09 -5.85
C ASN A 94 6.13 -2.30 -4.69
N LEU A 95 5.30 -1.77 -3.79
CA LEU A 95 5.76 -0.80 -2.79
C LEU A 95 6.69 -1.38 -1.72
N TYR A 96 6.49 -2.65 -1.32
CA TYR A 96 7.37 -3.36 -0.38
C TYR A 96 8.75 -3.65 -0.97
N GLU A 97 8.79 -4.19 -2.20
CA GLU A 97 10.00 -4.71 -2.85
C GLU A 97 10.75 -3.67 -3.70
N GLY A 98 10.29 -2.42 -3.64
CA GLY A 98 10.85 -1.32 -4.40
C GLY A 98 10.26 -1.17 -5.79
N SER A 99 10.04 0.08 -6.16
CA SER A 99 9.72 0.52 -7.51
C SER A 99 10.16 1.97 -7.66
N ARG A 100 10.20 2.50 -8.88
CA ARG A 100 10.53 3.92 -9.07
C ARG A 100 9.57 4.84 -8.31
N PHE A 101 8.31 4.43 -8.18
CA PHE A 101 7.31 5.18 -7.42
C PHE A 101 7.53 5.08 -5.91
N SER A 102 7.77 3.88 -5.39
CA SER A 102 8.02 3.74 -3.95
C SER A 102 9.34 4.41 -3.53
N HIS A 103 10.32 4.46 -4.42
CA HIS A 103 11.55 5.24 -4.23
C HIS A 103 11.27 6.74 -4.15
N TYR A 104 10.55 7.30 -5.12
CA TYR A 104 10.09 8.70 -5.09
C TYR A 104 9.38 9.05 -3.77
N LEU A 105 8.48 8.19 -3.28
CA LEU A 105 7.78 8.43 -2.01
C LEU A 105 8.70 8.33 -0.78
N LYS A 106 9.69 7.43 -0.80
CA LYS A 106 10.72 7.35 0.25
C LYS A 106 11.59 8.61 0.28
N GLU A 107 11.95 9.16 -0.87
CA GLU A 107 12.69 10.43 -0.97
C GLU A 107 11.89 11.62 -0.40
N LEU A 108 10.55 11.57 -0.49
CA LEU A 108 9.65 12.52 0.19
C LEU A 108 9.51 12.27 1.70
N GLY A 109 10.05 11.17 2.23
CA GLY A 109 9.97 10.81 3.65
C GLY A 109 8.75 9.96 4.03
N ILE A 110 8.05 9.36 3.05
CA ILE A 110 6.93 8.43 3.27
C ILE A 110 7.45 6.99 3.08
N ASN A 111 7.86 6.36 4.18
CA ASN A 111 8.60 5.09 4.13
C ASN A 111 7.73 3.83 4.14
N HIS A 112 6.54 3.89 4.75
CA HIS A 112 5.68 2.71 4.93
C HIS A 112 4.72 2.55 3.73
N PRO A 113 4.62 1.35 3.09
CA PRO A 113 3.75 1.13 1.93
C PRO A 113 2.28 1.51 2.14
N ASP A 114 1.72 1.25 3.33
CA ASP A 114 0.37 1.69 3.70
C ASP A 114 0.18 3.21 3.69
N ASP A 115 1.18 3.97 4.18
CA ASP A 115 1.15 5.44 4.14
C ASP A 115 1.34 5.94 2.71
N GLN A 116 2.21 5.28 1.95
CA GLN A 116 2.43 5.57 0.53
C GLN A 116 1.14 5.44 -0.28
N ALA A 117 0.41 4.35 -0.10
CA ALA A 117 -0.86 4.14 -0.77
C ALA A 117 -1.94 5.12 -0.28
N LYS A 118 -1.99 5.39 1.04
CA LYS A 118 -2.93 6.36 1.60
C LYS A 118 -2.66 7.78 1.09
N PHE A 119 -1.40 8.19 0.96
CA PHE A 119 -0.99 9.47 0.41
C PHE A 119 -1.52 9.69 -1.02
N VAL A 120 -1.44 8.65 -1.86
CA VAL A 120 -2.00 8.70 -3.22
C VAL A 120 -3.52 8.86 -3.19
N ILE A 121 -4.20 8.08 -2.36
CA ILE A 121 -5.67 8.12 -2.25
C ILE A 121 -6.14 9.50 -1.77
N VAL A 122 -5.53 10.04 -0.70
CA VAL A 122 -5.87 11.38 -0.19
C VAL A 122 -5.58 12.45 -1.24
N SER A 123 -4.42 12.40 -1.87
CA SER A 123 -4.05 13.38 -2.91
C SER A 123 -5.02 13.36 -4.10
N LEU A 124 -5.46 12.17 -4.54
CA LEU A 124 -6.46 12.06 -5.60
C LEU A 124 -7.81 12.64 -5.18
N HIS A 125 -8.26 12.39 -3.94
CA HIS A 125 -9.52 12.94 -3.42
C HIS A 125 -9.51 14.47 -3.45
N ARG A 126 -8.39 15.06 -3.00
CA ARG A 126 -8.17 16.51 -2.99
C ARG A 126 -8.14 17.08 -4.39
N LYS A 127 -7.41 16.44 -5.32
CA LYS A 127 -7.36 16.81 -6.74
C LYS A 127 -8.77 16.87 -7.35
N LEU A 128 -9.57 15.82 -7.17
CA LEU A 128 -10.93 15.75 -7.73
C LEU A 128 -11.88 16.81 -7.14
N ASN A 129 -11.59 17.28 -5.93
CA ASN A 129 -12.35 18.33 -5.24
C ASN A 129 -11.74 19.74 -5.38
N ASN A 130 -10.70 19.91 -6.22
CA ASN A 130 -9.97 21.17 -6.38
C ASN A 130 -9.44 21.75 -5.06
N LEU A 131 -9.06 20.88 -4.12
CA LEU A 131 -8.44 21.26 -2.86
C LEU A 131 -6.92 21.30 -3.03
N PRO A 132 -6.21 22.22 -2.34
CA PRO A 132 -4.75 22.21 -2.30
C PRO A 132 -4.23 20.86 -1.82
N LEU A 133 -3.20 20.29 -2.44
CA LEU A 133 -2.72 18.95 -2.05
C LEU A 133 -2.13 18.91 -0.64
N GLU A 134 -1.56 20.01 -0.14
CA GLU A 134 -0.95 20.08 1.21
C GLU A 134 0.08 18.96 1.45
N ILE A 135 0.96 18.71 0.47
CA ILE A 135 1.92 17.58 0.46
C ILE A 135 2.75 17.54 1.76
N ASP A 136 3.34 18.67 2.16
CA ASP A 136 4.19 18.74 3.36
C ASP A 136 3.42 18.44 4.64
N GLN A 137 2.17 18.91 4.73
CA GLN A 137 1.31 18.64 5.87
C GLN A 137 0.97 17.15 5.96
N GLN A 138 0.55 16.55 4.84
CA GLN A 138 0.27 15.11 4.77
C GLN A 138 1.49 14.28 5.22
N ILE A 139 2.69 14.61 4.71
CA ILE A 139 3.93 13.93 5.08
C ILE A 139 4.18 14.03 6.60
N SER A 140 4.06 15.23 7.16
CA SER A 140 4.23 15.46 8.60
C SER A 140 3.22 14.65 9.43
N GLU A 141 1.97 14.54 8.98
CA GLU A 141 0.94 13.75 9.65
C GLU A 141 1.27 12.26 9.65
N PHE A 142 1.73 11.70 8.53
CA PHE A 142 2.18 10.30 8.47
C PHE A 142 3.37 10.04 9.39
N GLN A 143 4.37 10.92 9.38
CA GLN A 143 5.55 10.78 10.24
C GLN A 143 5.17 10.82 11.73
N LYS A 144 4.30 11.76 12.13
CA LYS A 144 3.79 11.85 13.51
C LYS A 144 3.00 10.61 13.91
N ALA A 145 2.14 10.10 13.04
CA ALA A 145 1.36 8.89 13.29
C ALA A 145 2.28 7.68 13.51
N ARG A 146 3.30 7.49 12.68
CA ARG A 146 4.27 6.39 12.80
C ARG A 146 5.13 6.49 14.04
N GLU A 147 5.57 7.69 14.40
CA GLU A 147 6.32 7.88 15.64
C GLU A 147 5.46 7.54 16.87
N LYS A 148 4.20 7.98 16.89
CA LYS A 148 3.26 7.62 17.95
C LYS A 148 3.07 6.11 18.05
N GLU A 149 2.81 5.43 16.93
CA GLU A 149 2.68 3.97 16.89
C GLU A 149 3.92 3.25 17.43
N ARG A 150 5.12 3.74 17.07
CA ARG A 150 6.39 3.20 17.55
C ARG A 150 6.51 3.34 19.07
N LEU A 151 6.23 4.53 19.60
CA LEU A 151 6.29 4.80 21.04
C LEU A 151 5.29 3.96 21.83
N ASP A 152 4.07 3.80 21.32
CA ASP A 152 3.03 3.00 21.98
C ASP A 152 3.39 1.51 21.98
N LYS A 153 3.95 0.97 20.89
CA LYS A 153 4.49 -0.40 20.86
C LYS A 153 5.62 -0.60 21.88
N ILE A 154 6.53 0.37 22.02
CA ILE A 154 7.62 0.31 23.01
C ILE A 154 7.07 0.27 24.45
N LYS A 155 6.03 1.06 24.75
CA LYS A 155 5.38 1.05 26.07
C LYS A 155 4.76 -0.31 26.38
N VAL A 156 3.99 -0.87 25.44
CA VAL A 156 3.36 -2.19 25.60
C VAL A 156 4.42 -3.27 25.87
N ILE A 157 5.51 -3.32 25.09
CA ILE A 157 6.60 -4.28 25.29
C ILE A 157 7.23 -4.12 26.70
N LYS A 158 7.37 -2.89 27.18
CA LYS A 158 7.91 -2.61 28.52
C LYS A 158 6.97 -3.09 29.63
N GLU A 159 5.67 -2.89 29.46
CA GLU A 159 4.64 -3.33 30.41
C GLU A 159 4.54 -4.87 30.46
N GLU A 160 4.51 -5.54 29.30
CA GLU A 160 4.50 -7.00 29.20
C GLU A 160 5.75 -7.63 29.85
N LYS A 161 6.94 -7.05 29.63
CA LYS A 161 8.18 -7.51 30.29
C LYS A 161 8.11 -7.37 31.82
N ARG A 162 7.52 -6.27 32.33
CA ARG A 162 7.36 -6.04 33.77
C ARG A 162 6.42 -7.07 34.41
N ILE A 163 5.30 -7.38 33.76
CA ILE A 163 4.34 -8.39 34.26
C ILE A 163 5.03 -9.76 34.35
N ARG A 164 5.71 -10.19 33.28
CA ARG A 164 6.40 -11.48 33.24
C ARG A 164 7.48 -11.63 34.34
N GLN A 165 8.24 -10.58 34.64
CA GLN A 165 9.25 -10.62 35.71
C GLN A 165 8.65 -10.77 37.11
N ASN A 166 7.41 -10.31 37.33
CA ASN A 166 6.72 -10.44 38.61
C ASN A 166 5.99 -11.78 38.78
N GLU A 167 5.83 -12.57 37.71
CA GLU A 167 5.12 -13.86 37.68
C GLU A 167 6.05 -15.09 37.76
N VAL A 168 7.37 -14.91 37.71
CA VAL A 168 8.35 -16.00 37.88
C VAL A 168 8.72 -16.12 39.37
N PRO A 169 8.34 -17.21 40.06
CA PRO A 169 8.68 -17.46 41.47
C PRO A 169 10.16 -17.76 41.68
#